data_AF-A0A838KV10-F1
#
_entry.id   AF-A0A838KV10-F1
#
_cell.length_a   1.000
_cell.length_b   1.000
_cell.length_c   1.000
_cell.angle_alpha   90.00
_cell.angle_beta   90.00
_cell.angle_gamma   90.00
#
_symmetry.space_group_name_H-M   'P 1'
#
loop_
_entity.id
_entity.type
_entity.pdbx_description
1 polymer ?
#
loop_
_entity_poly.entity_id
_entity_poly.type
_entity_poly.pdbx_seq_one_letter_code
_entity_poly.pdbx_strand_id
1 'polypeptide(L)'
;MYGYRPTTRLLSMLELLQARGRMGGPELAKRLEVGERTVRRYVAMLQEMGVPVEAERGRYGAYTLRPGFKLPPIMFTDEEALALALGLLSARRLGLSGAAPAVEGAQAKLERVMPEGLRERVRTFEEVVVPAAAAPARLPAGEVVVTLSAAVRERKRVRMRYRSGDSGETRRDVDPYAVVQGDAFWYTFGYCHLR
;
A
#
# COMPACT_ATOMS: atom_id res chain seq x y z
N MET A 1 -12.16 4.85 -40.03
CA MET A 1 -11.16 3.98 -39.37
C MET A 1 -10.37 4.86 -38.40
N TYR A 2 -10.81 4.93 -37.13
CA TYR A 2 -10.28 5.90 -36.16
C TYR A 2 -8.81 5.59 -35.82
N GLY A 3 -7.95 6.60 -35.93
CA GLY A 3 -6.51 6.49 -35.69
C GLY A 3 -6.19 6.00 -34.27
N TYR A 4 -5.59 4.82 -34.17
CA TYR A 4 -5.22 4.18 -32.92
C TYR A 4 -4.01 4.89 -32.30
N ARG A 5 -4.19 5.57 -31.16
CA ARG A 5 -3.20 6.49 -30.59
C ARG A 5 -2.06 5.71 -29.89
N PRO A 6 -0.78 6.05 -30.13
CA PRO A 6 0.37 5.42 -29.47
C PRO A 6 0.30 5.41 -27.94
N THR A 7 -0.26 6.47 -27.36
CA THR A 7 -0.44 6.63 -25.91
C THR A 7 -1.36 5.57 -25.32
N THR A 8 -2.46 5.24 -26.00
CA THR A 8 -3.40 4.20 -25.53
C THR A 8 -2.71 2.84 -25.47
N ARG A 9 -1.92 2.48 -26.48
CA ARG A 9 -1.16 1.22 -26.50
C ARG A 9 -0.05 1.18 -25.43
N LEU A 10 0.57 2.32 -25.14
CA LEU A 10 1.55 2.44 -24.07
C LEU A 10 0.92 2.18 -22.69
N LEU A 11 -0.27 2.75 -22.43
CA LEU A 11 -1.03 2.55 -21.19
C LEU A 11 -1.54 1.11 -21.08
N SER A 12 -2.11 0.53 -22.14
CA SER A 12 -2.51 -0.87 -22.15
C SER A 12 -1.34 -1.82 -21.92
N MET A 13 -0.15 -1.50 -22.43
CA MET A 13 1.05 -2.27 -22.14
C MET A 13 1.41 -2.25 -20.65
N LEU A 14 1.32 -1.09 -20.02
CA LEU A 14 1.56 -0.94 -18.59
C LEU A 14 0.57 -1.78 -17.76
N GLU A 15 -0.73 -1.72 -18.09
CA GLU A 15 -1.77 -2.52 -17.44
C GLU A 15 -1.49 -4.02 -17.55
N LEU A 16 -1.10 -4.51 -18.74
CA LEU A 16 -0.76 -5.92 -18.95
C LEU A 16 0.43 -6.37 -18.09
N LEU A 17 1.44 -5.52 -17.93
CA LEU A 17 2.61 -5.82 -17.10
C LEU A 17 2.29 -5.76 -15.61
N GLN A 18 1.42 -4.85 -15.18
CA GLN A 18 0.97 -4.77 -13.78
C GLN A 18 0.10 -5.97 -13.38
N ALA A 19 -0.80 -6.40 -14.27
CA ALA A 19 -1.70 -7.51 -13.99
C ALA A 19 -1.00 -8.88 -13.94
N ARG A 20 0.07 -9.08 -14.74
CA ARG A 20 0.71 -10.40 -14.89
C ARG A 20 2.16 -10.47 -14.37
N GLY A 21 2.79 -9.34 -14.07
CA GLY A 21 4.16 -9.24 -13.54
C GLY A 21 5.30 -9.58 -14.52
N ARG A 22 5.07 -10.52 -15.44
CA ARG A 22 6.03 -10.99 -16.46
C ARG A 22 5.32 -11.40 -17.74
N MET A 23 5.76 -10.91 -18.91
CA MET A 23 5.15 -11.24 -20.21
C MET A 23 6.17 -11.26 -21.35
N GLY A 24 6.03 -12.20 -22.28
CA GLY A 24 6.90 -12.31 -23.46
C GLY A 24 6.67 -11.20 -24.49
N GLY A 25 7.72 -10.81 -25.22
CA GLY A 25 7.62 -9.80 -26.29
C GLY A 25 6.61 -10.13 -27.41
N PRO A 26 6.59 -11.36 -27.96
CA PRO A 26 5.60 -11.76 -28.96
C PRO A 26 4.16 -11.77 -28.41
N GLU A 27 4.00 -12.08 -27.13
CA GLU A 27 2.69 -12.11 -26.47
C GLU A 27 2.13 -10.70 -26.28
N LEU A 28 2.97 -9.75 -25.85
CA LEU A 28 2.63 -8.32 -25.80
C LEU A 28 2.29 -7.79 -27.19
N ALA A 29 3.08 -8.14 -28.21
CA ALA A 29 2.85 -7.72 -29.59
C ALA A 29 1.47 -8.15 -30.08
N LYS A 30 1.10 -9.41 -29.82
CA LYS A 30 -0.21 -9.96 -30.17
C LYS A 30 -1.36 -9.25 -29.44
N ARG A 31 -1.24 -9.04 -28.12
CA ARG A 31 -2.31 -8.39 -27.32
C ARG A 31 -2.50 -6.91 -27.63
N LEU A 32 -1.41 -6.21 -27.97
CA LEU A 32 -1.44 -4.78 -28.29
C LEU A 32 -1.65 -4.52 -29.79
N GLU A 33 -1.78 -5.57 -30.60
CA GLU A 33 -1.94 -5.51 -32.06
C GLU A 33 -0.83 -4.65 -32.73
N VAL A 34 0.42 -4.88 -32.32
CA VAL A 34 1.63 -4.21 -32.81
C VAL A 34 2.72 -5.21 -33.17
N GLY A 35 3.74 -4.78 -33.91
CA GLY A 35 4.97 -5.56 -34.06
C GLY A 35 5.90 -5.49 -32.83
N GLU A 36 6.77 -6.50 -32.67
CA GLU A 36 7.73 -6.57 -31.56
C GLU A 36 8.72 -5.39 -31.49
N ARG A 37 9.03 -4.75 -32.63
CA ARG A 37 9.83 -3.52 -32.66
C ARG A 37 9.13 -2.37 -31.93
N THR A 38 7.81 -2.29 -32.05
CA THR A 38 6.99 -1.28 -31.36
C THR A 38 6.87 -1.58 -29.87
N VAL A 39 6.76 -2.86 -29.47
CA VAL A 39 6.82 -3.26 -28.05
C VAL A 39 8.13 -2.79 -27.41
N ARG A 40 9.28 -3.05 -28.05
CA ARG A 40 10.59 -2.57 -27.57
C ARG A 40 10.64 -1.05 -27.42
N ARG A 41 10.04 -0.31 -28.37
CA ARG A 41 9.94 1.14 -28.30
C ARG A 41 9.05 1.61 -27.13
N TYR A 42 7.92 0.95 -26.89
CA TYR A 42 7.04 1.25 -25.75
C TYR A 42 7.69 0.96 -24.40
N VAL A 43 8.50 -0.09 -24.30
CA VAL A 43 9.31 -0.36 -23.10
C VAL A 43 10.27 0.79 -22.82
N ALA A 44 11.00 1.25 -23.84
CA ALA A 44 11.91 2.38 -23.69
C ALA A 44 11.17 3.66 -23.25
N MET A 45 9.99 3.93 -23.85
CA MET A 45 9.15 5.07 -23.44
C MET A 45 8.68 4.96 -21.98
N LEU A 46 8.26 3.76 -21.53
CA LEU A 46 7.90 3.54 -20.12
C LEU A 46 9.10 3.75 -19.19
N GLN A 47 10.29 3.29 -19.57
CA GLN A 47 11.53 3.52 -18.82
C GLN A 47 11.90 5.00 -18.74
N GLU A 48 11.78 5.75 -19.84
CA GLU A 48 11.98 7.22 -19.87
C GLU A 48 10.99 7.95 -18.95
N MET A 49 9.76 7.44 -18.80
CA MET A 49 8.75 7.95 -17.87
C MET A 49 8.99 7.53 -16.41
N GLY A 50 10.09 6.82 -16.12
CA GLY A 50 10.45 6.36 -14.79
C GLY A 50 9.72 5.09 -14.33
N VAL A 51 9.07 4.36 -15.24
CA VAL A 51 8.48 3.05 -14.94
C VAL A 51 9.59 1.98 -15.01
N PRO A 52 9.81 1.19 -13.94
CA PRO A 52 10.93 0.25 -13.87
C PRO A 52 10.63 -1.06 -14.62
N VAL A 53 10.50 -0.98 -15.94
CA VAL A 53 10.36 -2.16 -16.80
C VAL A 53 11.75 -2.74 -17.08
N GLU A 54 11.96 -4.02 -16.75
CA GLU A 54 13.16 -4.77 -17.11
C GLU A 54 12.90 -5.66 -18.32
N ALA A 55 13.93 -5.85 -19.14
CA ALA A 55 13.89 -6.71 -20.31
C ALA A 55 14.92 -7.84 -20.15
N GLU A 56 14.44 -9.07 -20.05
CA GLU A 56 15.31 -10.25 -20.11
C GLU A 56 15.69 -10.55 -21.57
N ARG A 57 16.98 -10.73 -21.83
CA ARG A 57 17.49 -11.07 -23.17
C ARG A 57 17.42 -12.58 -23.41
N GLY A 58 17.09 -12.99 -24.64
CA GLY A 58 17.09 -14.39 -25.08
C GLY A 58 15.93 -14.72 -26.01
N ARG A 59 15.92 -15.95 -26.56
CA ARG A 59 14.86 -16.46 -27.46
C ARG A 59 13.46 -16.45 -26.82
N TYR A 60 13.40 -16.47 -25.48
CA TYR A 60 12.19 -16.39 -24.66
C TYR A 60 12.20 -15.17 -23.73
N GLY A 61 12.88 -14.09 -24.15
CA GLY A 61 12.99 -12.86 -23.36
C GLY A 61 11.62 -12.30 -22.97
N ALA A 62 11.50 -11.89 -21.71
CA ALA A 62 10.28 -11.36 -21.13
C ALA A 62 10.50 -9.95 -20.59
N TYR A 63 9.41 -9.19 -20.53
CA TYR A 63 9.35 -7.90 -19.86
C TYR A 63 8.67 -8.08 -18.51
N THR A 64 9.25 -7.47 -17.49
CA THR A 64 8.76 -7.55 -16.11
C THR A 64 8.85 -6.18 -15.45
N LEU A 65 7.89 -5.88 -14.58
CA LEU A 65 7.89 -4.65 -13.81
C LEU A 65 8.58 -4.90 -12.47
N ARG A 66 9.72 -4.23 -12.25
CA ARG A 66 10.55 -4.45 -11.07
C ARG A 66 9.83 -3.95 -9.81
N PRO A 67 9.67 -4.76 -8.75
CA PRO A 67 9.14 -4.28 -7.48
C PRO A 67 10.10 -3.28 -6.83
N GLY A 68 9.57 -2.24 -6.15
CA GLY A 68 10.29 -1.56 -5.06
C GLY A 68 10.88 -0.17 -5.32
N PHE A 69 10.61 0.51 -6.43
CA PHE A 69 11.16 1.87 -6.64
C PHE A 69 10.19 2.99 -6.26
N LYS A 70 8.95 2.94 -6.77
CA LYS A 70 7.74 3.68 -6.36
C LYS A 70 6.54 2.86 -6.87
N LEU A 71 5.33 3.07 -6.32
CA LEU A 71 4.14 2.50 -6.95
C LEU A 71 4.01 3.11 -8.36
N PRO A 72 4.01 2.30 -9.44
CA PRO A 72 3.74 2.82 -10.79
C PRO A 72 2.30 3.37 -10.84
N PRO A 73 1.89 4.08 -11.91
CA PRO A 73 0.48 4.45 -12.09
C PRO A 73 -0.39 3.20 -12.13
N ILE A 74 -1.19 2.94 -11.08
CA ILE A 74 -2.09 1.78 -10.99
C ILE A 74 -3.49 2.24 -11.33
N MET A 75 -4.17 1.47 -12.16
CA MET A 75 -5.60 1.65 -12.45
C MET A 75 -6.40 0.86 -11.42
N PHE A 76 -7.32 1.53 -10.74
CA PHE A 76 -8.27 0.91 -9.83
C PHE A 76 -9.66 0.95 -10.45
N THR A 77 -10.41 -0.13 -10.26
CA THR A 77 -11.86 -0.11 -10.45
C THR A 77 -12.53 0.77 -9.40
N ASP A 78 -13.78 1.18 -9.63
CA ASP A 78 -14.54 1.97 -8.65
C ASP A 78 -14.67 1.26 -7.29
N GLU A 79 -14.83 -0.07 -7.30
CA GLU A 79 -14.92 -0.87 -6.08
C GLU A 79 -13.58 -0.93 -5.32
N GLU A 80 -12.46 -1.11 -6.03
CA GLU A 80 -11.12 -1.09 -5.44
C GLU A 80 -10.76 0.29 -4.88
N ALA A 81 -11.10 1.36 -5.61
CA ALA A 81 -10.87 2.73 -5.17
C ALA A 81 -11.69 3.05 -3.91
N LEU A 82 -12.96 2.60 -3.84
CA LEU A 82 -13.77 2.73 -2.64
C LEU A 82 -13.16 1.96 -1.46
N ALA A 83 -12.78 0.70 -1.68
CA ALA A 83 -12.17 -0.13 -0.63
C ALA A 83 -10.89 0.51 -0.07
N LEU A 84 -10.05 1.08 -0.93
CA LEU A 84 -8.84 1.79 -0.53
C LEU A 84 -9.15 3.03 0.30
N ALA A 85 -10.11 3.87 -0.10
CA ALA A 85 -10.50 5.05 0.66
C ALA A 85 -11.05 4.69 2.04
N LEU A 86 -11.92 3.69 2.12
CA LEU A 86 -12.48 3.22 3.39
C LEU A 86 -11.39 2.62 4.29
N GLY A 87 -10.42 1.90 3.71
CA GLY A 87 -9.27 1.38 4.44
C GLY A 87 -8.37 2.47 5.01
N LEU A 88 -8.08 3.52 4.23
CA LEU A 88 -7.30 4.68 4.66
C LEU A 88 -8.01 5.49 5.76
N LEU A 89 -9.32 5.71 5.62
CA LEU A 89 -10.15 6.33 6.67
C LEU A 89 -10.14 5.51 7.95
N SER A 90 -10.26 4.19 7.83
CA SER A 90 -10.22 3.26 8.97
C SER A 90 -8.84 3.27 9.65
N ALA A 91 -7.76 3.27 8.87
CA ALA A 91 -6.39 3.36 9.39
C ALA A 91 -6.14 4.68 10.16
N ARG A 92 -6.69 5.80 9.66
CA ARG A 92 -6.69 7.09 10.35
C ARG A 92 -7.44 7.01 11.69
N ARG A 93 -8.64 6.43 11.70
CA ARG A 93 -9.47 6.26 12.92
C ARG A 93 -8.80 5.37 13.97
N LEU A 94 -8.09 4.33 13.55
CA LEU A 94 -7.41 3.39 14.46
C LEU A 94 -6.05 3.89 14.98
N GLY A 95 -5.55 5.03 14.48
CA GLY A 95 -4.22 5.53 14.84
C GLY A 95 -3.09 4.60 14.44
N LEU A 96 -3.31 3.75 13.44
CA LEU A 96 -2.30 2.83 12.90
C LEU A 96 -1.14 3.56 12.21
N SER A 97 -1.29 4.86 11.98
CA SER A 97 -0.32 5.67 11.27
C SER A 97 0.73 6.26 12.21
N GLY A 98 1.93 5.66 12.20
CA GLY A 98 3.15 6.35 12.63
C GLY A 98 3.50 7.51 11.71
N ALA A 99 2.92 7.50 10.51
CA ALA A 99 2.99 8.55 9.51
C ALA A 99 1.57 9.01 9.17
N ALA A 100 0.89 9.71 10.10
CA ALA A 100 -0.35 10.43 9.79
C ALA A 100 -0.25 11.24 8.47
N PRO A 101 0.88 11.90 8.15
CA PRO A 101 1.06 12.58 6.86
C PRO A 101 1.03 11.66 5.64
N ALA A 102 1.44 10.39 5.78
CA ALA A 102 1.45 9.43 4.67
C ALA A 102 0.03 8.93 4.35
N VAL A 103 -0.78 8.66 5.36
CA VAL A 103 -2.19 8.27 5.19
C VAL A 103 -2.99 9.44 4.62
N GLU A 104 -2.82 10.64 5.16
CA GLU A 104 -3.44 11.87 4.62
C GLU A 104 -3.00 12.15 3.19
N GLY A 105 -1.70 12.02 2.90
CA GLY A 105 -1.16 12.20 1.56
C GLY A 105 -1.68 11.16 0.56
N ALA A 106 -1.87 9.91 0.98
CA ALA A 106 -2.45 8.86 0.15
C ALA A 106 -3.95 9.10 -0.09
N GLN A 107 -4.70 9.44 0.96
CA GLN A 107 -6.12 9.77 0.87
C GLN A 107 -6.35 10.96 -0.07
N ALA A 108 -5.60 12.04 0.10
CA ALA A 108 -5.69 13.22 -0.75
C ALA A 108 -5.33 12.94 -2.22
N LYS A 109 -4.38 12.04 -2.49
CA LYS A 109 -4.06 11.61 -3.86
C LYS A 109 -5.19 10.81 -4.47
N LEU A 110 -5.81 9.94 -3.69
CA LEU A 110 -6.92 9.09 -4.14
C LEU A 110 -8.17 9.93 -4.42
N GLU A 111 -8.55 10.83 -3.51
CA GLU A 111 -9.72 11.71 -3.67
C GLU A 111 -9.62 12.61 -4.92
N ARG A 112 -8.40 13.08 -5.27
CA ARG A 112 -8.19 13.91 -6.48
C ARG A 112 -8.50 13.20 -7.78
N VAL A 113 -8.39 11.88 -7.81
CA VAL A 113 -8.59 11.07 -9.03
C VAL A 113 -9.94 10.35 -9.04
N MET A 114 -10.71 10.42 -7.94
CA MET A 114 -12.02 9.77 -7.84
C MET A 114 -13.13 10.54 -8.58
N PRO A 115 -14.05 9.81 -9.26
CA PRO A 115 -15.31 10.36 -9.72
C PRO A 115 -16.13 10.98 -8.57
N GLU A 116 -16.97 11.97 -8.88
CA GLU A 116 -17.77 12.70 -7.89
C GLU A 116 -18.68 11.79 -7.06
N GLY A 117 -19.44 10.89 -7.71
CA GLY A 117 -20.31 9.95 -6.99
C GLY A 117 -19.55 9.00 -6.06
N LEU A 118 -18.29 8.67 -6.37
CA LEU A 118 -17.47 7.85 -5.49
C LEU A 118 -16.98 8.65 -4.27
N ARG A 119 -16.61 9.92 -4.48
CA ARG A 119 -16.27 10.85 -3.39
C ARG A 119 -17.45 11.07 -2.44
N GLU A 120 -18.66 11.22 -2.97
CA GLU A 120 -19.87 11.34 -2.14
C GLU A 120 -20.09 10.09 -1.28
N ARG A 121 -19.99 8.89 -1.86
CA ARG A 121 -20.11 7.64 -1.10
C ARG A 121 -19.11 7.54 0.05
N VAL A 122 -17.86 7.97 -0.18
CA VAL A 122 -16.82 8.02 0.86
C VAL A 122 -17.18 9.03 1.95
N ARG A 123 -17.66 10.23 1.59
CA ARG A 123 -18.11 11.25 2.56
C ARG A 123 -19.30 10.77 3.39
N THR A 124 -20.31 10.18 2.75
CA THR A 124 -21.46 9.60 3.45
C THR A 124 -21.01 8.53 4.44
N PHE A 125 -20.04 7.69 4.09
CA PHE A 125 -19.47 6.73 5.02
C PHE A 125 -18.78 7.44 6.21
N GLU A 126 -17.97 8.47 5.95
CA GLU A 126 -17.29 9.22 7.00
C GLU A 126 -18.28 9.86 7.98
N GLU A 127 -19.39 10.39 7.48
CA GLU A 127 -20.46 11.05 8.24
C GLU A 127 -21.36 10.08 9.01
N VAL A 128 -21.79 8.99 8.38
CA VAL A 128 -22.81 8.08 8.91
C VAL A 128 -22.20 6.95 9.74
N VAL A 129 -21.03 6.46 9.37
CA VAL A 129 -20.41 5.34 10.06
C VAL A 129 -19.63 5.85 11.26
N VAL A 130 -20.27 5.78 12.42
CA VAL A 130 -19.64 6.02 13.72
C VAL A 130 -18.97 4.72 14.20
N PRO A 131 -17.66 4.73 14.49
CA PRO A 131 -17.00 3.55 15.04
C PRO A 131 -17.62 3.19 16.40
N ALA A 132 -18.01 1.91 16.56
CA ALA A 132 -18.62 1.40 17.79
C ALA A 132 -17.65 1.41 18.99
N ALA A 133 -16.35 1.30 18.72
CA ALA A 133 -15.31 1.52 19.71
C ALA A 133 -14.94 3.00 19.72
N ALA A 134 -14.78 3.59 20.92
CA ALA A 134 -14.25 4.94 21.03
C ALA A 134 -12.93 5.05 20.25
N ALA A 135 -12.77 6.15 19.51
CA ALA A 135 -11.50 6.49 18.88
C ALA A 135 -10.39 6.34 19.94
N PRO A 136 -9.21 5.81 19.59
CA PRO A 136 -8.22 5.49 20.60
C PRO A 136 -7.92 6.74 21.45
N ALA A 137 -8.16 6.65 22.75
CA ALA A 137 -7.94 7.75 23.70
C ALA A 137 -6.47 8.19 23.68
N ARG A 138 -5.58 7.27 23.28
CA ARG A 138 -4.20 7.57 22.94
C ARG A 138 -3.78 6.74 21.73
N LEU A 139 -3.50 7.43 20.62
CA LEU A 139 -2.90 6.79 19.45
C LEU A 139 -1.43 6.47 19.79
N PRO A 140 -0.97 5.23 19.61
CA PRO A 140 0.46 4.94 19.64
C PRO A 140 1.12 5.68 18.48
N ALA A 141 2.42 6.00 18.61
CA ALA A 141 3.20 6.26 17.40
C ALA A 141 3.15 4.97 16.57
N GLY A 142 2.55 4.96 15.39
CA GLY A 142 2.38 3.72 14.63
C GLY A 142 3.69 3.05 14.21
N GLU A 143 4.85 3.75 14.29
CA GLU A 143 6.17 3.10 14.24
C GLU A 143 6.33 2.03 15.33
N VAL A 144 5.79 2.25 16.53
CA VAL A 144 5.78 1.29 17.63
C VAL A 144 4.94 0.07 17.27
N VAL A 145 3.75 0.27 16.68
CA VAL A 145 2.88 -0.82 16.23
C VAL A 145 3.55 -1.64 15.13
N VAL A 146 4.16 -0.98 14.15
CA VAL A 146 4.92 -1.63 13.06
C VAL A 146 6.12 -2.40 13.60
N THR A 147 6.90 -1.79 14.49
CA THR A 147 8.08 -2.41 15.11
C THR A 147 7.68 -3.65 15.93
N LEU A 148 6.65 -3.55 16.77
CA LEU A 148 6.16 -4.67 17.56
C LEU A 148 5.57 -5.77 16.67
N SER A 149 4.85 -5.41 15.62
CA SER A 149 4.30 -6.39 14.66
C SER A 149 5.41 -7.17 13.94
N ALA A 150 6.48 -6.48 13.52
CA ALA A 150 7.66 -7.12 12.96
C ALA A 150 8.36 -8.03 13.97
N ALA A 151 8.51 -7.56 15.22
CA ALA A 151 9.12 -8.35 16.30
C ALA A 151 8.31 -9.63 16.63
N VAL A 152 6.98 -9.55 16.68
CA VAL A 152 6.09 -10.72 16.85
C VAL A 152 6.29 -11.71 15.71
N ARG A 153 6.23 -11.23 14.45
CA ARG A 153 6.39 -12.06 13.26
C ARG A 153 7.76 -12.75 13.22
N GLU A 154 8.80 -12.04 13.60
CA GLU A 154 10.19 -12.52 13.55
C GLU A 154 10.64 -13.19 14.86
N ARG A 155 9.75 -13.30 15.85
CA ARG A 155 10.03 -13.83 17.20
C ARG A 155 11.23 -13.16 17.86
N LYS A 156 11.34 -11.84 17.71
CA LYS A 156 12.43 -11.03 18.27
C LYS A 156 12.03 -10.38 19.57
N ARG A 157 12.95 -10.39 20.52
CA ARG A 157 12.87 -9.63 21.78
C ARG A 157 12.92 -8.13 21.50
N VAL A 158 12.14 -7.36 22.24
CA VAL A 158 12.14 -5.90 22.22
C VAL A 158 12.56 -5.33 23.56
N ARG A 159 13.29 -4.20 23.53
CA ARG A 159 13.62 -3.42 24.72
C ARG A 159 12.76 -2.15 24.74
N MET A 160 12.00 -1.95 25.82
CA MET A 160 11.10 -0.81 25.95
C MET A 160 11.35 -0.03 27.24
N ARG A 161 11.17 1.29 27.17
CA ARG A 161 10.96 2.13 28.36
C ARG A 161 9.48 2.10 28.68
N TYR A 162 9.13 1.56 29.84
CA TYR A 162 7.76 1.35 30.28
C TYR A 162 7.47 2.22 31.50
N ARG A 163 6.50 3.13 31.36
CA ARG A 163 6.01 3.97 32.47
C ARG A 163 4.74 3.36 33.03
N SER A 164 4.83 2.90 34.28
CA SER A 164 3.67 2.43 35.05
C SER A 164 2.96 3.62 35.69
N GLY A 165 1.65 3.51 35.90
CA GLY A 165 0.89 4.51 36.68
C GLY A 165 1.41 4.67 38.10
N ASP A 166 1.87 3.57 38.72
CA ASP A 166 2.16 3.53 40.17
C ASP A 166 3.65 3.40 40.49
N SER A 167 4.47 2.89 39.57
CA SER A 167 5.86 2.48 39.85
C SER A 167 6.93 3.23 39.04
N GLY A 168 6.57 4.34 38.40
CA GLY A 168 7.51 5.16 37.63
C GLY A 168 7.97 4.50 36.32
N GLU A 169 9.13 4.93 35.82
CA GLU A 169 9.68 4.46 34.54
C GLU A 169 10.68 3.31 34.75
N THR A 170 10.50 2.23 33.99
CA THR A 170 11.34 1.02 34.01
C THR A 170 11.84 0.69 32.62
N ARG A 171 12.95 -0.03 32.50
CA ARG A 171 13.39 -0.62 31.22
C ARG A 171 13.07 -2.11 31.24
N ARG A 172 12.40 -2.60 30.20
CA ARG A 172 11.91 -3.98 30.13
C ARG A 172 12.35 -4.62 28.82
N ASP A 173 12.90 -5.81 28.93
CA ASP A 173 13.13 -6.71 27.82
C ASP A 173 11.91 -7.65 27.74
N VAL A 174 11.23 -7.68 26.60
CA VAL A 174 9.95 -8.38 26.40
C VAL A 174 9.99 -9.21 25.13
N ASP A 175 9.50 -10.44 25.19
CA ASP A 175 9.24 -11.28 24.03
C ASP A 175 7.76 -11.13 23.65
N PRO A 176 7.41 -10.34 22.62
CA PRO A 176 6.01 -10.04 22.29
C PRO A 176 5.35 -11.18 21.51
N TYR A 177 4.08 -11.45 21.83
CA TYR A 177 3.26 -12.48 21.21
C TYR A 177 2.19 -11.91 20.29
N ALA A 178 1.66 -10.74 20.63
CA ALA A 178 0.61 -10.08 19.87
C ALA A 178 0.61 -8.57 20.12
N VAL A 179 0.04 -7.85 19.15
CA VAL A 179 -0.36 -6.44 19.27
C VAL A 179 -1.85 -6.37 19.01
N VAL A 180 -2.61 -5.79 19.95
CA VAL A 180 -4.08 -5.81 19.96
C VAL A 180 -4.60 -4.39 20.15
N GLN A 181 -5.66 -4.05 19.41
CA GLN A 181 -6.40 -2.81 19.61
C GLN A 181 -7.74 -3.14 20.29
N GLY A 182 -8.07 -2.43 21.37
CA GLY A 182 -9.31 -2.62 22.12
C GLY A 182 -9.55 -1.47 23.10
N ASP A 183 -10.81 -1.19 23.44
CA ASP A 183 -11.22 -0.19 24.45
C ASP A 183 -10.47 1.14 24.39
N ALA A 184 -10.31 1.67 23.16
CA ALA A 184 -9.61 2.92 22.87
C ALA A 184 -8.08 2.92 23.12
N PHE A 185 -7.44 1.76 23.31
CA PHE A 185 -6.00 1.65 23.50
C PHE A 185 -5.38 0.55 22.64
N TRP A 186 -4.06 0.64 22.52
CA TRP A 186 -3.21 -0.38 21.91
C TRP A 186 -2.45 -1.12 23.01
N TYR A 187 -2.51 -2.44 22.95
CA TYR A 187 -1.87 -3.35 23.90
C TYR A 187 -0.87 -4.24 23.19
N THR A 188 0.15 -4.67 23.92
CA THR A 188 0.99 -5.80 23.51
C THR A 188 1.03 -6.81 24.63
N PHE A 189 0.90 -8.08 24.25
CA PHE A 189 1.03 -9.21 25.17
C PHE A 189 2.38 -9.86 24.92
N GLY A 190 3.08 -10.26 25.97
CA GLY A 190 4.38 -10.89 25.85
C GLY A 190 4.96 -11.27 27.20
N TYR A 191 6.04 -12.05 27.16
CA TYR A 191 6.78 -12.43 28.36
C TYR A 191 7.80 -11.35 28.72
N CYS A 192 7.71 -10.82 29.94
CA CYS A 192 8.54 -9.73 30.43
C CYS A 192 9.68 -10.28 31.29
N HIS A 193 10.93 -10.09 30.88
CA HIS A 193 12.11 -10.66 31.56
C HIS A 193 12.50 -9.94 32.86
N LEU A 194 11.74 -8.93 33.28
CA LEU A 194 11.94 -8.22 34.55
C LEU A 194 11.18 -8.87 35.71
N ARG A 195 10.17 -9.72 35.44
CA ARG A 195 9.32 -10.36 36.45
C ARG A 195 8.90 -11.76 36.02
#